data_AF-A0A8T5BBA2-F1
#
_entry.id   AF-A0A8T5BBA2-F1
#
_cell.length_a   1.000
_cell.length_b   1.000
_cell.length_c   1.000
_cell.angle_alpha   90.00
_cell.angle_beta   90.00
_cell.angle_gamma   90.00
#
_symmetry.space_group_name_H-M   'P 1'
#
loop_
_entity.id
_entity.type
_entity.pdbx_description
1 polymer ?
#
loop_
_entity_poly.entity_id
_entity_poly.type
_entity_poly.pdbx_seq_one_letter_code
_entity_poly.pdbx_strand_id
1 'polypeptide(L)'
;MTAFEQYFESLKKILGRDDIYDIWPDFEPEYDEREYAWTTLRGLGESLLLNCGQCEGPSDMRHNKCRVCVERRKEIARKTYEKVMGRPIEKWNAVILCRIHIE
;
A
#
# COMPACT_ATOMS: atom_id res chain seq x y z
N MET A 1 -3.78 0.05 18.57
CA MET A 1 -2.39 -0.03 18.11
C MET A 1 -1.98 -1.49 18.02
N THR A 2 -1.19 -1.86 17.02
CA THR A 2 -0.62 -3.22 16.90
C THR A 2 0.49 -3.45 17.93
N ALA A 3 0.88 -4.70 18.18
CA ALA A 3 2.02 -5.02 19.06
C ALA A 3 3.33 -4.35 18.57
N PHE A 4 3.51 -4.22 17.25
CA PHE A 4 4.66 -3.57 16.64
C PHE A 4 4.65 -2.05 16.87
N GLU A 5 3.47 -1.41 16.78
CA GLU A 5 3.30 0.01 17.11
C GLU A 5 3.59 0.29 18.59
N GLN A 6 3.12 -0.57 19.50
CA GLN A 6 3.40 -0.47 20.94
C GLN A 6 4.88 -0.62 21.26
N TYR A 7 5.58 -1.51 20.55
CA TYR A 7 7.02 -1.69 20.67
C TYR A 7 7.76 -0.40 20.31
N PHE A 8 7.48 0.19 19.15
CA PHE A 8 8.13 1.44 18.73
C PHE A 8 7.76 2.64 19.60
N GLU A 9 6.52 2.73 20.06
CA GLU A 9 6.11 3.76 21.02
C GLU A 9 6.91 3.64 22.33
N SER A 10 7.08 2.43 22.84
CA SER A 10 7.87 2.18 24.05
C SER A 10 9.34 2.54 23.83
N LEU A 11 9.89 2.22 22.66
CA LEU A 11 11.26 2.58 22.28
C LEU A 11 11.45 4.10 22.22
N LYS A 12 10.50 4.85 21.62
CA LYS A 12 10.53 6.33 21.61
C LYS A 12 10.57 6.92 23.02
N LYS A 13 9.72 6.40 23.92
CA LYS A 13 9.67 6.83 25.33
C LYS A 13 10.98 6.59 26.05
N ILE A 14 11.57 5.40 25.89
CA ILE A 14 12.86 5.05 26.52
C ILE A 14 13.99 5.95 26.00
N LEU A 15 13.97 6.29 24.71
CA LEU A 15 14.98 7.16 24.10
C LEU A 15 14.73 8.66 24.33
N GLY A 16 13.59 9.04 24.90
CA GLY A 16 13.18 10.44 25.03
C GLY A 16 12.99 11.14 23.68
N ARG A 17 12.62 10.36 22.64
CA ARG A 17 12.50 10.80 21.24
C ARG A 17 11.08 10.62 20.73
N ASP A 18 10.13 11.33 21.33
CA ASP A 18 8.73 11.30 20.88
C ASP A 18 8.50 12.06 19.56
N ASP A 19 9.55 12.71 19.03
CA ASP A 19 9.56 13.58 17.84
C ASP A 19 9.85 12.87 16.51
N ILE A 20 10.41 11.65 16.52
CA ILE A 20 11.06 11.07 15.33
C ILE A 20 10.10 10.54 14.25
N TYR A 21 8.90 10.08 14.62
CA TYR A 21 7.84 9.65 13.72
C TYR A 21 6.54 9.38 14.49
N ASP A 22 5.41 9.39 13.78
CA ASP A 22 4.08 9.17 14.36
C ASP A 22 3.84 7.69 14.71
N ILE A 23 3.32 6.91 13.76
CA ILE A 23 3.02 5.48 13.94
C ILE A 23 4.17 4.61 13.44
N TRP A 24 4.69 4.89 12.25
CA TRP A 24 5.74 4.10 11.59
C TRP A 24 6.97 4.95 11.28
N PRO A 25 8.18 4.37 11.33
CA PRO A 25 9.38 4.99 10.79
C PRO A 25 9.24 5.28 9.29
N ASP A 26 10.02 6.26 8.82
CA ASP A 26 10.05 6.61 7.41
C ASP A 26 10.86 5.60 6.57
N PHE A 27 10.59 5.53 5.27
CA PHE A 27 11.23 4.61 4.31
C PHE A 27 11.31 5.21 2.90
N GLU A 28 12.12 4.65 2.01
CA GLU A 28 12.15 5.07 0.59
C GLU A 28 11.26 4.15 -0.28
N PRO A 29 10.27 4.69 -1.03
CA PRO A 29 9.43 3.89 -1.90
C PRO A 29 10.19 3.40 -3.14
N GLU A 30 9.97 2.14 -3.49
CA GLU A 30 10.45 1.56 -4.73
C GLU A 30 9.30 1.36 -5.73
N TYR A 31 9.56 1.73 -6.98
CA TYR A 31 8.62 1.63 -8.09
C TYR A 31 9.17 0.66 -9.14
N ASP A 32 8.33 -0.24 -9.63
CA ASP A 32 8.70 -1.32 -10.57
C ASP A 32 7.69 -1.40 -11.74
N GLU A 33 8.01 -2.17 -12.78
CA GLU A 33 7.13 -2.40 -13.93
C GLU A 33 5.98 -3.38 -13.59
N ARG A 34 6.10 -4.18 -12.52
CA ARG A 34 5.08 -5.17 -12.06
C ARG A 34 4.30 -4.68 -10.84
N GLU A 35 3.76 -3.48 -10.93
CA GLU A 35 3.21 -2.76 -9.78
C GLU A 35 1.78 -3.13 -9.37
N TYR A 36 1.00 -3.72 -10.27
CA TYR A 36 -0.39 -4.05 -10.00
C TYR A 36 -0.98 -5.12 -10.92
N ALA A 37 -2.03 -5.76 -10.43
CA ALA A 37 -2.93 -6.62 -11.20
C ALA A 37 -4.36 -6.37 -10.74
N TRP A 38 -5.36 -6.67 -11.55
CA TRP A 38 -6.75 -6.68 -11.12
C TRP A 38 -7.42 -8.00 -11.46
N THR A 39 -8.37 -8.41 -10.63
CA THR A 39 -9.13 -9.64 -10.82
C THR A 39 -10.47 -9.56 -10.08
N THR A 40 -11.41 -10.44 -10.42
CA THR A 40 -12.65 -10.58 -9.66
C THR A 40 -12.47 -11.65 -8.59
N LEU A 41 -12.52 -11.24 -7.32
CA LEU A 41 -12.43 -12.14 -6.18
C LEU A 41 -13.82 -12.50 -5.67
N ARG A 42 -14.06 -13.78 -5.37
CA ARG A 42 -15.34 -14.25 -4.85
C ARG A 42 -15.67 -13.55 -3.53
N GLY A 43 -16.80 -12.85 -3.49
CA GLY A 43 -17.26 -12.10 -2.31
C GLY A 43 -16.68 -10.68 -2.16
N LEU A 44 -15.63 -10.33 -2.92
CA LEU A 44 -15.06 -8.97 -2.94
C LEU A 44 -15.28 -8.26 -4.29
N GLY A 45 -15.66 -8.98 -5.34
CA GLY A 45 -15.87 -8.43 -6.67
C GLY A 45 -14.57 -7.97 -7.32
N GLU A 46 -14.67 -7.00 -8.24
CA GLU A 46 -13.52 -6.49 -8.99
C GLU A 46 -12.55 -5.74 -8.06
N SER A 47 -11.37 -6.33 -7.88
CA SER A 47 -10.39 -5.98 -6.86
C SER A 47 -9.05 -5.67 -7.49
N LEU A 48 -8.38 -4.65 -6.95
CA LEU A 48 -7.03 -4.25 -7.32
C LEU A 48 -6.03 -4.88 -6.37
N LEU A 49 -5.01 -5.52 -6.90
CA LEU A 49 -3.84 -6.01 -6.16
C LEU A 49 -2.68 -5.07 -6.47
N LEU A 50 -2.13 -4.45 -5.43
CA LEU A 50 -0.95 -3.60 -5.53
C LEU A 50 0.24 -4.32 -4.90
N ASN A 51 1.27 -4.55 -5.71
CA ASN A 51 2.52 -5.11 -5.23
C ASN A 51 3.35 -3.99 -4.60
N CYS A 52 3.55 -4.02 -3.29
CA CYS A 52 4.38 -3.07 -2.56
C CYS A 52 5.89 -3.21 -2.86
N GLY A 53 6.29 -4.23 -3.64
CA GLY A 53 7.67 -4.42 -4.07
C GLY A 53 8.59 -4.75 -2.89
N GLN A 54 9.85 -4.32 -2.99
CA GLN A 54 10.89 -4.52 -1.96
C GLN A 54 11.02 -3.33 -1.00
N CYS A 55 10.13 -2.33 -1.08
CA CYS A 55 10.24 -1.19 -0.17
C CYS A 55 10.02 -1.62 1.29
N GLU A 56 10.76 -0.99 2.21
CA GLU A 56 10.67 -1.25 3.67
C GLU A 56 9.41 -0.64 4.32
N GLY A 57 8.44 -0.20 3.50
CA GLY A 57 7.21 0.41 3.98
C GLY A 57 6.28 -0.60 4.66
N PRO A 58 5.44 -0.13 5.61
CA PRO A 58 4.55 -0.98 6.40
C PRO A 58 3.37 -1.56 5.61
N SER A 59 3.24 -1.22 4.32
CA SER A 59 2.06 -1.57 3.50
C SER A 59 0.75 -1.13 4.18
N ASP A 60 0.76 0.05 4.80
CA ASP A 60 -0.33 0.56 5.62
C ASP A 60 -0.67 2.00 5.25
N MET A 61 -1.95 2.26 4.96
CA MET A 61 -2.47 3.56 4.53
C MET A 61 -2.39 4.66 5.60
N ARG A 62 -2.13 4.29 6.86
CA ARG A 62 -1.84 5.25 7.94
C ARG A 62 -0.47 5.90 7.76
N HIS A 63 0.46 5.28 7.04
CA HIS A 63 1.73 5.92 6.65
C HIS A 63 1.56 6.80 5.41
N ASN A 64 2.00 8.06 5.48
CA ASN A 64 1.80 9.02 4.40
C ASN A 64 2.42 8.58 3.07
N LYS A 65 3.65 8.03 3.09
CA LYS A 65 4.30 7.54 1.86
C LYS A 65 3.56 6.35 1.22
N CYS A 66 3.03 5.42 2.04
CA CYS A 66 2.20 4.32 1.54
C CYS A 66 0.90 4.85 0.92
N ARG A 67 0.22 5.80 1.59
CA ARG A 67 -0.99 6.43 1.07
C ARG A 67 -0.76 7.09 -0.29
N VAL A 68 0.30 7.89 -0.42
CA VAL A 68 0.65 8.54 -1.69
C VAL A 68 0.96 7.51 -2.78
N CYS A 69 1.73 6.47 -2.45
CA CYS A 69 2.05 5.39 -3.38
C CYS A 69 0.79 4.66 -3.88
N VAL A 70 -0.10 4.29 -2.95
CA VAL A 70 -1.35 3.58 -3.26
C VAL A 70 -2.28 4.42 -4.12
N GLU A 71 -2.48 5.70 -3.80
CA GLU A 71 -3.35 6.57 -4.61
C GLU A 71 -2.78 6.80 -6.02
N ARG A 72 -1.45 6.98 -6.13
CA ARG A 72 -0.78 7.08 -7.43
C ARG A 72 -1.01 5.82 -8.28
N ARG A 73 -0.81 4.64 -7.70
CA ARG A 73 -0.98 3.35 -8.40
C ARG A 73 -2.43 3.02 -8.71
N LYS A 74 -3.38 3.39 -7.84
CA LYS A 74 -4.83 3.28 -8.12
C LYS A 74 -5.23 4.06 -9.36
N GLU A 75 -4.72 5.29 -9.51
CA GLU A 75 -5.04 6.12 -10.68
C GLU A 75 -4.42 5.56 -11.97
N ILE A 76 -3.19 5.06 -11.91
CA ILE A 76 -2.54 4.37 -13.05
C ILE A 76 -3.38 3.15 -13.45
N ALA A 77 -3.74 2.30 -12.47
CA ALA A 77 -4.54 1.12 -12.72
C ALA A 77 -5.93 1.45 -13.30
N ARG A 78 -6.58 2.51 -12.81
CA ARG A 78 -7.88 2.99 -13.33
C ARG A 78 -7.80 3.36 -14.80
N LYS A 79 -6.77 4.12 -15.20
CA LYS A 79 -6.55 4.52 -16.61
C LYS A 79 -6.26 3.31 -17.50
N THR A 80 -5.44 2.38 -17.03
CA THR A 80 -5.14 1.14 -17.76
C THR A 80 -6.39 0.28 -17.91
N TYR A 81 -7.19 0.14 -16.85
CA TYR A 81 -8.45 -0.60 -16.87
C TYR A 81 -9.41 -0.03 -17.92
N GLU A 82 -9.63 1.29 -17.92
CA GLU A 82 -10.53 1.95 -18.87
C GLU A 82 -10.11 1.71 -20.32
N LYS A 83 -8.80 1.79 -20.58
CA LYS A 83 -8.22 1.51 -21.90
C LYS A 83 -8.39 0.04 -22.33
N VAL A 84 -8.24 -0.91 -21.41
CA VAL A 84 -8.29 -2.35 -21.72
C VAL A 84 -9.72 -2.87 -21.80
N MET A 85 -10.60 -2.42 -20.91
CA MET A 85 -11.97 -2.93 -20.77
C MET A 85 -13.00 -2.11 -21.57
N GLY A 86 -12.63 -0.94 -22.09
CA GLY A 86 -13.53 -0.07 -22.85
C GLY A 86 -14.67 0.55 -22.03
N ARG A 87 -14.57 0.49 -20.69
CA ARG A 87 -15.54 1.06 -19.75
C ARG A 87 -14.80 1.63 -18.54
N PRO A 88 -15.29 2.73 -17.94
CA PRO A 88 -14.69 3.27 -16.72
C PRO A 88 -14.95 2.35 -15.52
N ILE A 89 -14.09 2.44 -14.51
CA ILE A 89 -14.33 1.90 -13.18
C ILE A 89 -14.47 3.07 -12.19
N GLU A 90 -15.63 3.18 -11.53
CA GLU A 90 -15.88 4.25 -10.56
C GLU A 90 -15.06 4.05 -9.28
N LYS A 91 -14.99 2.80 -8.80
CA LYS A 91 -14.20 2.41 -7.64
C LYS A 91 -13.82 0.93 -7.70
N TRP A 92 -12.65 0.60 -7.18
CA TRP A 92 -12.30 -0.78 -6.85
C TRP A 92 -13.10 -1.21 -5.64
N ASN A 93 -13.70 -2.40 -5.66
CA ASN A 93 -14.44 -2.91 -4.51
C ASN A 93 -13.51 -3.25 -3.34
N ALA A 94 -12.29 -3.69 -3.66
CA ALA A 94 -11.21 -3.88 -2.72
C ALA A 94 -9.87 -3.48 -3.34
N VAL A 95 -8.98 -2.93 -2.52
CA VAL A 95 -7.57 -2.72 -2.85
C VAL A 95 -6.74 -3.54 -1.85
N ILE A 96 -6.00 -4.51 -2.36
CA ILE A 96 -5.20 -5.43 -1.58
C ILE A 96 -3.74 -5.02 -1.74
N LEU A 97 -3.08 -4.72 -0.62
CA LEU A 97 -1.65 -4.44 -0.57
C LEU A 97 -0.92 -5.75 -0.28
N CYS A 98 -0.02 -6.16 -1.16
CA CYS A 98 0.72 -7.42 -1.01
C CYS A 98 2.18 -7.27 -1.40
N ARG A 99 3.03 -8.19 -0.94
CA ARG A 99 4.37 -8.41 -1.49
C ARG A 99 4.36 -9.76 -2.20
N ILE A 100 4.64 -9.76 -3.50
CA ILE A 100 4.69 -10.98 -4.30
C ILE A 100 6.15 -11.39 -4.42
N HIS A 101 6.50 -12.51 -3.80
CA HIS A 101 7.81 -13.15 -3.97
C HIS A 101 7.71 -14.12 -5.16
N ILE A 102 8.68 -14.02 -6.07
CA ILE A 102 8.81 -14.94 -7.20
C ILE A 102 10.02 -15.82 -6.86
N GLU A 103 9.82 -17.14 -6.84
CA GLU A 103 10.89 -18.13 -6.72
C GLU A 103 11.57 -18.40 -8.06
#